data_AF-A0A6I0EDB9-F1
#
_entry.id   AF-A0A6I0EDB9-F1
#
_cell.length_a   1.000
_cell.length_b   1.000
_cell.length_c   1.000
_cell.angle_alpha   90.00
_cell.angle_beta   90.00
_cell.angle_gamma   90.00
#
_symmetry.space_group_name_H-M   'P 1'
#
loop_
_entity.id
_entity.type
_entity.pdbx_description
1 polymer ?
#
loop_
_entity_poly.entity_id
_entity_poly.type
_entity_poly.pdbx_seq_one_letter_code
_entity_poly.pdbx_strand_id
1 'polypeptide(L)'
;MQQPAWLAAAWAELGQREVAGSADNARIRAFFRDVGQPASLHDEVAWCAAFVGACLERAGLASTRSLMARSYLRWGANLDQGRFGAIAVLSRGSDPVAGHVGFLLGETDKHVVLLGGNQGDAVSVAAFPKARLLGLRWPSEATAEPVEKPDTPGSEALFARALAHVLEMEGGYSDDPFDPGGPTNLGITLKTYAEWKRVALTDANRATLKAELKRISPEAVRDIYLARYWTPANCAELAAPLAFFHFDAAVNHGVVGAMRLLQRAVGTDVDGEIGPNTRAAIARLAIEDALQRYAEVRRARYRALPHFWRFGRGWLARVDKTLARALVLDGGAPSGADTTPTAAKGADDMTESAAQTQPTAKWWGQSVTIWGALITGLSTVLPALGPAFGIDITSDLVREAGEGIVETVQAVGGLVGTLMTIYGRVRASQPLAQRSVQLKL
;
A
#
# COMPACT_ATOMS: atom_id res chain seq x y z
N MET A 1 -4.35 3.83 30.99
CA MET A 1 -5.56 3.82 30.13
C MET A 1 -5.47 2.61 29.20
N GLN A 2 -6.55 1.85 28.99
CA GLN A 2 -6.53 0.71 28.05
C GLN A 2 -6.46 1.25 26.61
N GLN A 3 -5.30 1.09 25.97
CA GLN A 3 -5.15 1.34 24.54
C GLN A 3 -5.67 0.15 23.73
N PRO A 4 -6.12 0.36 22.47
CA PRO A 4 -6.49 -0.76 21.61
C PRO A 4 -5.34 -1.74 21.37
N ALA A 5 -5.65 -3.03 21.27
CA ALA A 5 -4.64 -4.08 21.09
C ALA A 5 -3.79 -3.90 19.82
N TRP A 6 -4.40 -3.44 18.72
CA TRP A 6 -3.67 -3.15 17.47
C TRP A 6 -2.73 -1.95 17.61
N LEU A 7 -3.08 -0.97 18.44
CA LEU A 7 -2.20 0.17 18.71
C LEU A 7 -1.03 -0.25 19.61
N ALA A 8 -1.26 -1.16 20.58
CA ALA A 8 -0.18 -1.77 21.34
C ALA A 8 0.80 -2.54 20.44
N ALA A 9 0.27 -3.30 19.46
CA ALA A 9 1.09 -3.98 18.46
C ALA A 9 1.90 -3.00 17.59
N ALA A 10 1.35 -1.82 17.28
CA ALA A 10 2.06 -0.78 16.54
C ALA A 10 3.21 -0.16 17.35
N TRP A 11 3.00 0.11 18.65
CA TRP A 11 4.04 0.66 19.53
C TRP A 11 5.24 -0.29 19.69
N ALA A 12 4.99 -1.60 19.68
CA ALA A 12 6.05 -2.60 19.76
C ALA A 12 7.02 -2.57 18.55
N GLU A 13 6.60 -1.95 17.43
CA GLU A 13 7.43 -1.79 16.23
C GLU A 13 8.08 -0.41 16.10
N LEU A 14 7.92 0.47 17.10
CA LEU A 14 8.49 1.82 17.02
C LEU A 14 10.01 1.76 16.80
N GLY A 15 10.51 2.52 15.82
CA GLY A 15 11.93 2.60 15.48
C GLY A 15 12.41 1.54 14.47
N GLN A 16 11.57 0.60 14.03
CA GLN A 16 11.92 -0.28 12.91
C GLN A 16 12.17 0.56 11.65
N ARG A 17 13.28 0.32 10.96
CA ARG A 17 13.73 1.09 9.79
C ARG A 17 14.21 0.17 8.67
N GLU A 18 14.03 0.58 7.43
CA GLU A 18 14.67 -0.04 6.26
C GLU A 18 16.19 -0.11 6.43
N VAL A 19 16.81 -1.17 5.92
CA VAL A 19 18.26 -1.32 5.96
C VAL A 19 18.80 -0.97 4.58
N ALA A 20 19.80 -0.09 4.52
CA ALA A 20 20.38 0.32 3.24
C ALA A 20 21.13 -0.85 2.58
N GLY A 21 20.92 -1.04 1.26
CA GLY A 21 21.61 -2.05 0.46
C GLY A 21 20.72 -3.26 0.13
N SER A 22 21.30 -4.40 -0.21
CA SER A 22 20.56 -5.60 -0.64
C SER A 22 19.99 -6.45 0.50
N ALA A 23 19.92 -5.90 1.72
CA ALA A 23 19.52 -6.61 2.92
C ALA A 23 18.21 -6.02 3.44
N ASP A 24 17.14 -6.83 3.49
CA ASP A 24 15.83 -6.34 3.98
C ASP A 24 15.74 -6.42 5.51
N ASN A 25 15.03 -5.48 6.13
CA ASN A 25 14.67 -5.61 7.55
C ASN A 25 13.68 -6.79 7.76
N ALA A 26 14.08 -7.76 8.60
CA ALA A 26 13.28 -8.96 8.87
C ALA A 26 11.90 -8.68 9.49
N ARG A 27 11.75 -7.59 10.26
CA ARG A 27 10.46 -7.14 10.82
C ARG A 27 9.56 -6.54 9.74
N ILE A 28 10.10 -5.73 8.84
CA ILE A 28 9.32 -5.18 7.71
C ILE A 28 8.82 -6.31 6.81
N ARG A 29 9.67 -7.31 6.52
CA ARG A 29 9.24 -8.53 5.81
C ARG A 29 8.18 -9.34 6.56
N ALA A 30 8.17 -9.30 7.89
CA ALA A 30 7.12 -9.95 8.67
C ALA A 30 5.77 -9.27 8.44
N PHE A 31 5.72 -7.94 8.30
CA PHE A 31 4.47 -7.24 8.03
C PHE A 31 3.81 -7.73 6.75
N PHE A 32 4.58 -7.90 5.67
CA PHE A 32 4.07 -8.48 4.42
C PHE A 32 3.52 -9.90 4.61
N ARG A 33 4.22 -10.76 5.36
CA ARG A 33 3.74 -12.13 5.63
C ARG A 33 2.44 -12.14 6.44
N ASP A 34 2.34 -11.27 7.44
CA ASP A 34 1.16 -11.21 8.32
C ASP A 34 -0.11 -10.80 7.56
N VAL A 35 0.04 -9.99 6.50
CA VAL A 35 -1.06 -9.63 5.60
C VAL A 35 -1.23 -10.58 4.41
N GLY A 36 -0.59 -11.75 4.42
CA GLY A 36 -0.71 -12.77 3.38
C GLY A 36 -0.04 -12.42 2.05
N GLN A 37 0.86 -11.42 2.04
CA GLN A 37 1.58 -11.02 0.84
C GLN A 37 2.83 -11.90 0.61
N PRO A 38 3.26 -12.08 -0.65
CA PRO A 38 4.41 -12.92 -0.97
C PRO A 38 5.69 -12.46 -0.27
N ALA A 39 6.49 -13.41 0.20
CA ALA A 39 7.79 -13.15 0.85
C ALA A 39 8.86 -12.56 -0.08
N SER A 40 8.52 -12.30 -1.35
CA SER A 40 9.38 -11.68 -2.38
C SER A 40 9.25 -10.16 -2.45
N LEU A 41 8.40 -9.55 -1.63
CA LEU A 41 8.29 -8.09 -1.54
C LEU A 41 9.41 -7.53 -0.66
N HIS A 42 10.11 -6.53 -1.20
CA HIS A 42 11.21 -5.84 -0.55
C HIS A 42 10.71 -4.63 0.23
N ASP A 43 11.51 -4.16 1.19
CA ASP A 43 11.20 -2.99 2.00
C ASP A 43 11.20 -1.67 1.20
N GLU A 44 11.75 -1.67 -0.01
CA GLU A 44 11.61 -0.58 -1.01
C GLU A 44 10.15 -0.39 -1.52
N VAL A 45 9.25 -1.36 -1.31
CA VAL A 45 7.82 -1.24 -1.66
C VAL A 45 7.09 -0.51 -0.55
N ALA A 46 6.25 0.48 -0.90
CA ALA A 46 5.53 1.26 0.10
C ALA A 46 4.73 0.40 1.11
N TRP A 47 5.25 0.26 2.34
CA TRP A 47 4.77 -0.72 3.33
C TRP A 47 3.91 -0.16 4.47
N CYS A 48 3.46 1.10 4.38
CA CYS A 48 2.59 1.71 5.39
C CYS A 48 1.30 0.90 5.65
N ALA A 49 0.67 0.38 4.59
CA ALA A 49 -0.54 -0.44 4.70
C ALA A 49 -0.26 -1.87 5.19
N ALA A 50 0.88 -2.45 4.80
CA ALA A 50 1.34 -3.74 5.33
C ALA A 50 1.56 -3.65 6.84
N PHE A 51 2.19 -2.57 7.32
CA PHE A 51 2.38 -2.31 8.74
C PHE A 51 1.05 -2.23 9.50
N VAL A 52 0.13 -1.37 9.05
CA VAL A 52 -1.20 -1.24 9.68
C VAL A 52 -1.93 -2.58 9.68
N GLY A 53 -1.87 -3.32 8.57
CA GLY A 53 -2.52 -4.63 8.47
C GLY A 53 -1.92 -5.67 9.41
N ALA A 54 -0.60 -5.74 9.50
CA ALA A 54 0.08 -6.64 10.42
C ALA A 54 -0.29 -6.35 11.89
N CYS A 55 -0.38 -5.07 12.27
CA CYS A 55 -0.82 -4.68 13.61
C CYS A 55 -2.26 -5.11 13.92
N LEU A 56 -3.15 -5.07 12.93
CA LEU A 56 -4.54 -5.55 13.07
C LEU A 56 -4.59 -7.07 13.18
N GLU A 57 -3.94 -7.81 12.28
CA GLU A 57 -3.97 -9.28 12.26
C GLU A 57 -3.36 -9.86 13.54
N ARG A 58 -2.27 -9.26 14.05
CA ARG A 58 -1.66 -9.64 15.34
C ARG A 58 -2.55 -9.33 16.54
N ALA A 59 -3.47 -8.38 16.41
CA ALA A 59 -4.49 -8.07 17.40
C ALA A 59 -5.77 -8.91 17.22
N GLY A 60 -5.78 -9.88 16.30
CA GLY A 60 -6.92 -10.75 16.03
C GLY A 60 -8.00 -10.09 15.16
N LEU A 61 -7.69 -8.99 14.47
CA LEU A 61 -8.60 -8.30 13.56
C LEU A 61 -8.20 -8.54 12.11
N ALA A 62 -9.18 -8.89 11.26
CA ALA A 62 -8.93 -9.01 9.83
C ALA A 62 -8.56 -7.64 9.25
N SER A 63 -7.40 -7.56 8.61
CA SER A 63 -6.96 -6.36 7.89
C SER A 63 -7.57 -6.33 6.48
N THR A 64 -7.28 -5.27 5.71
CA THR A 64 -7.63 -5.28 4.27
C THR A 64 -6.74 -6.22 3.46
N ARG A 65 -5.63 -6.70 4.04
CA ARG A 65 -4.55 -7.46 3.40
C ARG A 65 -3.94 -6.81 2.15
N SER A 66 -4.29 -5.55 1.88
CA SER A 66 -3.86 -4.76 0.74
C SER A 66 -2.67 -3.88 1.11
N LEU A 67 -1.76 -3.68 0.16
CA LEU A 67 -0.63 -2.75 0.29
C LEU A 67 -1.00 -1.31 -0.03
N MET A 68 -2.25 -1.06 -0.42
CA MET A 68 -2.74 0.29 -0.68
C MET A 68 -3.25 0.92 0.61
N ALA A 69 -2.65 2.05 1.01
CA ALA A 69 -3.10 2.82 2.17
C ALA A 69 -4.60 3.18 2.11
N ARG A 70 -5.10 3.48 0.90
CA ARG A 70 -6.49 3.87 0.67
C ARG A 70 -7.50 2.73 0.80
N SER A 71 -7.06 1.47 0.79
CA SER A 71 -7.95 0.31 1.03
C SER A 71 -8.68 0.45 2.37
N TYR A 72 -8.02 1.05 3.37
CA TYR A 72 -8.60 1.28 4.69
C TYR A 72 -9.77 2.27 4.67
N LEU A 73 -9.97 3.11 3.65
CA LEU A 73 -11.15 3.98 3.55
C LEU A 73 -12.48 3.22 3.51
N ARG A 74 -12.47 1.90 3.33
CA ARG A 74 -13.68 1.06 3.38
C ARG A 74 -13.61 -0.01 4.47
N TRP A 75 -12.59 0.04 5.34
CA TRP A 75 -12.38 -0.92 6.41
C TRP A 75 -13.10 -0.49 7.68
N GLY A 76 -13.90 -1.36 8.29
CA GLY A 76 -14.63 -1.07 9.51
C GLY A 76 -15.63 0.09 9.39
N ALA A 77 -16.02 0.66 10.54
CA ALA A 77 -16.92 1.80 10.63
C ALA A 77 -16.19 3.12 10.34
N ASN A 78 -16.85 4.04 9.64
CA ASN A 78 -16.39 5.43 9.54
C ASN A 78 -16.49 6.12 10.90
N LEU A 79 -15.54 7.00 11.20
CA LEU A 79 -15.64 7.93 12.32
C LEU A 79 -15.71 9.37 11.81
N ASP A 80 -16.64 10.14 12.38
CA ASP A 80 -16.76 11.57 12.09
C ASP A 80 -15.80 12.42 12.93
N GLN A 81 -15.28 11.86 14.02
CA GLN A 81 -14.33 12.51 14.93
C GLN A 81 -13.11 11.63 15.20
N GLY A 82 -11.98 12.29 15.47
CA GLY A 82 -10.74 11.63 15.85
C GLY A 82 -10.89 10.77 17.09
N ARG A 83 -10.52 9.49 16.99
CA ARG A 83 -10.45 8.58 18.13
C ARG A 83 -9.05 8.02 18.27
N PHE A 84 -8.52 8.00 19.50
CA PHE A 84 -7.20 7.45 19.78
C PHE A 84 -7.10 5.98 19.34
N GLY A 85 -6.13 5.68 18.47
CA GLY A 85 -5.95 4.37 17.83
C GLY A 85 -6.76 4.14 16.56
N ALA A 86 -7.57 5.10 16.10
CA ALA A 86 -8.30 4.98 14.84
C ALA A 86 -7.32 4.87 13.66
N ILE A 87 -7.70 4.16 12.60
CA ILE A 87 -6.92 4.16 11.37
C ILE A 87 -7.23 5.47 10.64
N ALA A 88 -6.20 6.26 10.38
CA ALA A 88 -6.27 7.49 9.61
C ALA A 88 -5.67 7.26 8.22
N VAL A 89 -6.47 7.54 7.19
CA VAL A 89 -6.01 7.47 5.80
C VAL A 89 -5.76 8.88 5.28
N LEU A 90 -4.59 9.11 4.71
CA LEU A 90 -4.17 10.39 4.14
C LEU A 90 -3.99 10.30 2.62
N SER A 91 -4.19 11.41 1.91
CA SER A 91 -3.73 11.57 0.53
C SER A 91 -2.19 11.66 0.47
N ARG A 92 -1.61 11.30 -0.68
CA ARG A 92 -0.16 11.43 -0.91
C ARG A 92 0.10 12.04 -2.29
N GLY A 93 0.58 13.28 -2.32
CA GLY A 93 0.83 14.00 -3.57
C GLY A 93 -0.47 14.37 -4.31
N SER A 94 -0.35 14.62 -5.62
CA SER A 94 -1.48 14.93 -6.50
C SER A 94 -2.13 13.69 -7.14
N ASP A 95 -1.52 12.52 -7.01
CA ASP A 95 -2.09 11.27 -7.51
C ASP A 95 -3.30 10.88 -6.65
N PRO A 96 -4.53 10.82 -7.22
CA PRO A 96 -5.73 10.49 -6.47
C PRO A 96 -5.72 9.06 -5.89
N VAL A 97 -4.86 8.18 -6.40
CA VAL A 97 -4.75 6.77 -5.97
C VAL A 97 -3.69 6.59 -4.88
N ALA A 98 -2.70 7.48 -4.80
CA ALA A 98 -1.67 7.40 -3.78
C ALA A 98 -2.18 7.85 -2.40
N GLY A 99 -1.72 7.18 -1.36
CA GLY A 99 -2.10 7.49 0.02
C GLY A 99 -1.03 7.13 1.04
N HIS A 100 -1.30 7.49 2.28
CA HIS A 100 -0.57 7.06 3.48
C HIS A 100 -1.57 6.61 4.54
N VAL A 101 -1.17 5.70 5.41
CA VAL A 101 -2.05 5.20 6.48
C VAL A 101 -1.26 4.98 7.77
N GLY A 102 -1.89 5.25 8.91
CA GLY A 102 -1.33 5.04 10.23
C GLY A 102 -2.41 5.12 11.30
N PHE A 103 -2.03 4.91 12.56
CA PHE A 103 -2.93 4.99 13.70
C PHE A 103 -2.91 6.39 14.32
N LEU A 104 -4.09 6.99 14.50
CA LEU A 104 -4.26 8.32 15.06
C LEU A 104 -3.91 8.34 16.55
N LEU A 105 -2.92 9.16 16.92
CA LEU A 105 -2.55 9.41 18.33
C LEU A 105 -3.16 10.69 18.88
N GLY A 106 -3.50 11.64 18.01
CA GLY A 106 -4.09 12.91 18.39
C GLY A 106 -4.25 13.82 17.20
N GLU A 107 -4.95 14.93 17.41
CA GLU A 107 -5.14 15.96 16.39
C GLU A 107 -5.10 17.36 17.01
N THR A 108 -4.76 18.33 16.19
CA THR A 108 -4.88 19.78 16.42
C THR A 108 -5.75 20.37 15.31
N ASP A 109 -6.00 21.67 15.34
CA ASP A 109 -6.76 22.36 14.29
C ASP A 109 -6.17 22.16 12.89
N LYS A 110 -4.83 22.05 12.79
CA LYS A 110 -4.11 22.02 11.51
C LYS A 110 -3.46 20.68 11.19
N HIS A 111 -3.29 19.80 12.17
CA HIS A 111 -2.52 18.57 12.00
C HIS A 111 -3.17 17.37 12.68
N VAL A 112 -2.96 16.18 12.11
CA VAL A 112 -3.16 14.89 12.76
C VAL A 112 -1.80 14.27 13.07
N VAL A 113 -1.67 13.63 14.22
CA VAL A 113 -0.45 12.94 14.66
C VAL A 113 -0.67 11.44 14.54
N LEU A 114 0.14 10.77 13.72
CA LEU A 114 0.00 9.35 13.43
C LEU A 114 1.22 8.55 13.88
N LEU A 115 0.97 7.39 14.48
CA LEU A 115 1.92 6.28 14.54
C LEU A 115 1.78 5.44 13.26
N GLY A 116 2.79 5.44 12.40
CA GLY A 116 2.70 4.81 11.09
C GLY A 116 4.02 4.22 10.62
N GLY A 117 3.92 3.21 9.76
CA GLY A 117 5.05 2.60 9.05
C GLY A 117 5.39 3.37 7.78
N ASN A 118 6.62 3.17 7.28
CA ASN A 118 7.15 3.83 6.09
C ASN A 118 7.10 5.38 6.15
N GLN A 119 7.35 5.94 7.33
CA GLN A 119 7.44 7.38 7.56
C GLN A 119 8.91 7.77 7.69
N GLY A 120 9.52 8.19 6.58
CA GLY A 120 10.98 8.36 6.50
C GLY A 120 11.69 7.01 6.61
N ASP A 121 11.16 6.02 5.90
CA ASP A 121 11.64 4.63 5.81
C ASP A 121 11.66 3.93 7.18
N ALA A 122 10.79 4.35 8.09
CA ALA A 122 10.71 3.84 9.46
C ALA A 122 9.28 3.80 10.03
N VAL A 123 9.08 3.01 11.08
CA VAL A 123 7.94 3.11 11.99
C VAL A 123 8.22 4.25 12.97
N SER A 124 7.44 5.31 12.89
CA SER A 124 7.65 6.53 13.68
C SER A 124 6.34 7.23 14.02
N VAL A 125 6.42 8.22 14.90
CA VAL A 125 5.33 9.17 15.14
C VAL A 125 5.59 10.43 14.31
N ALA A 126 4.64 10.83 13.49
CA ALA A 126 4.76 12.01 12.64
C ALA A 126 3.46 12.80 12.55
N ALA A 127 3.60 14.13 12.43
CA ALA A 127 2.48 15.04 12.22
C ALA A 127 2.24 15.29 10.73
N PHE A 128 0.97 15.27 10.31
CA PHE A 128 0.54 15.50 8.94
C PHE A 128 -0.55 16.57 8.89
N PRO A 129 -0.59 17.43 7.84
CA PRO A 129 -1.66 18.40 7.68
C PRO A 129 -3.04 17.73 7.67
N LYS A 130 -3.99 18.26 8.44
CA LYS A 130 -5.37 17.74 8.54
C LYS A 130 -6.08 17.78 7.18
N ALA A 131 -5.72 18.72 6.31
CA ALA A 131 -6.20 18.79 4.92
C ALA A 131 -5.86 17.55 4.06
N ARG A 132 -4.92 16.71 4.48
CA ARG A 132 -4.61 15.44 3.81
C ARG A 132 -5.49 14.29 4.30
N LEU A 133 -6.22 14.44 5.40
CA LEU A 133 -7.05 13.39 5.97
C LEU A 133 -8.24 13.10 5.05
N LEU A 134 -8.31 11.86 4.60
CA LEU A 134 -9.37 11.37 3.71
C LEU A 134 -10.46 10.63 4.48
N GLY A 135 -10.14 10.05 5.63
CA GLY A 135 -11.11 9.34 6.47
C GLY A 135 -10.48 8.71 7.70
N LEU A 136 -11.34 8.45 8.68
CA LEU A 136 -11.03 7.81 9.96
C LEU A 136 -11.85 6.54 10.11
N ARG A 137 -11.22 5.48 10.61
CA ARG A 137 -11.82 4.14 10.62
C ARG A 137 -11.61 3.42 11.93
N TRP A 138 -12.62 2.66 12.34
CA TRP A 138 -12.65 1.89 13.57
C TRP A 138 -13.14 0.46 13.32
N PRO A 139 -12.59 -0.57 13.99
CA PRO A 139 -13.11 -1.92 13.84
C PRO A 139 -14.60 -2.00 14.22
N SER A 140 -15.38 -2.72 13.42
CA SER A 140 -16.82 -2.99 13.63
C SER A 140 -17.05 -4.50 13.79
N GLU A 141 -18.16 -4.93 14.38
CA GLU A 141 -18.46 -6.37 14.58
C GLU A 141 -18.34 -7.21 13.29
N ALA A 142 -18.64 -6.65 12.12
CA ALA A 142 -18.44 -7.29 10.82
C ALA A 142 -16.96 -7.58 10.42
N THR A 143 -15.98 -7.07 11.18
CA THR A 143 -14.54 -7.30 10.94
C THR A 143 -13.95 -8.42 11.83
N ALA A 144 -14.78 -9.06 12.67
CA ALA A 144 -14.37 -10.11 13.59
C ALA A 144 -14.45 -11.53 13.00
N GLU A 145 -15.02 -11.71 11.80
CA GLU A 145 -15.01 -13.03 11.17
C GLU A 145 -13.70 -13.23 10.38
N PRO A 146 -12.92 -14.27 10.71
CA PRO A 146 -11.73 -14.59 9.94
C PRO A 146 -12.16 -15.03 8.54
N VAL A 147 -11.76 -14.28 7.52
CA VAL A 147 -11.83 -14.75 6.13
C VAL A 147 -10.96 -16.00 6.04
N GLU A 148 -11.62 -17.15 5.97
CA GLU A 148 -10.99 -18.45 5.73
C GLU A 148 -10.09 -18.37 4.49
N LYS A 149 -8.89 -18.92 4.60
CA LYS A 149 -7.98 -19.09 3.47
C LYS A 149 -8.72 -19.86 2.37
N PRO A 150 -8.61 -19.48 1.08
CA PRO A 150 -9.25 -20.20 -0.01
C PRO A 150 -8.46 -21.48 -0.32
N ASP A 151 -8.38 -22.40 0.63
CA ASP A 151 -7.92 -23.79 0.43
C ASP A 151 -9.13 -24.71 0.17
N THR A 152 -10.10 -24.24 -0.62
CA THR A 152 -11.19 -25.09 -1.08
C THR A 152 -10.65 -25.97 -2.23
N PRO A 153 -10.81 -27.31 -2.20
CA PRO A 153 -10.34 -28.21 -3.26
C PRO A 153 -10.76 -27.81 -4.69
N GLY A 154 -11.88 -27.10 -4.83
CA GLY A 154 -12.35 -26.56 -6.11
C GLY A 154 -11.51 -25.42 -6.69
N SER A 155 -10.91 -24.56 -5.85
CA SER A 155 -10.04 -23.44 -6.27
C SER A 155 -8.74 -23.96 -6.90
N GLU A 156 -8.16 -24.99 -6.29
CA GLU A 156 -6.94 -25.63 -6.79
C GLU A 156 -7.16 -26.33 -8.14
N ALA A 157 -8.25 -27.09 -8.27
CA ALA A 157 -8.60 -27.75 -9.53
C ALA A 157 -8.85 -26.73 -10.66
N LEU A 158 -9.48 -25.60 -10.33
CA LEU A 158 -9.70 -24.52 -11.29
C LEU A 158 -8.38 -23.86 -11.71
N PHE A 159 -7.50 -23.56 -10.75
CA PHE A 159 -6.19 -22.99 -11.04
C PHE A 159 -5.37 -23.91 -11.96
N ALA A 160 -5.32 -25.21 -11.67
CA ALA A 160 -4.61 -26.19 -12.50
C ALA A 160 -5.14 -26.20 -13.95
N ARG A 161 -6.46 -26.13 -14.14
CA ARG A 161 -7.09 -26.05 -15.48
C ARG A 161 -6.75 -24.74 -16.19
N ALA A 162 -6.79 -23.61 -15.47
CA ALA A 162 -6.46 -22.30 -16.00
C ALA A 162 -4.96 -22.19 -16.38
N LEU A 163 -4.09 -22.74 -15.56
CA LEU A 163 -2.64 -22.83 -15.81
C LEU A 163 -2.36 -23.66 -17.05
N ALA A 164 -2.95 -24.86 -17.18
CA ALA A 164 -2.79 -25.69 -18.37
C ALA A 164 -3.20 -24.94 -19.65
N HIS A 165 -4.27 -24.16 -19.59
CA HIS A 165 -4.69 -23.32 -20.71
C HIS A 165 -3.67 -22.21 -21.04
N VAL A 166 -3.15 -21.49 -20.05
CA VAL A 166 -2.14 -20.45 -20.27
C VAL A 166 -0.86 -21.05 -20.87
N LEU A 167 -0.38 -22.17 -20.34
CA LEU A 167 0.84 -22.82 -20.82
C LEU A 167 0.72 -23.32 -22.27
N GLU A 168 -0.47 -23.76 -22.70
CA GLU A 168 -0.75 -24.08 -24.10
C GLU A 168 -0.55 -22.86 -25.03
N MET A 169 -0.76 -21.64 -24.52
CA MET A 169 -0.66 -20.40 -25.29
C MET A 169 0.73 -19.74 -25.22
N GLU A 170 1.48 -19.93 -24.14
CA GLU A 170 2.83 -19.37 -23.96
C GLU A 170 3.91 -20.12 -24.76
N GLY A 171 3.67 -21.40 -25.07
CA GLY A 171 4.62 -22.21 -25.83
C GLY A 171 5.81 -22.71 -25.00
N GLY A 172 6.83 -23.24 -25.69
CA GLY A 172 7.99 -23.88 -25.06
C GLY A 172 9.18 -22.94 -24.82
N TYR A 173 10.35 -23.54 -24.66
CA TYR A 173 11.60 -22.81 -24.47
C TYR A 173 11.96 -21.99 -25.73
N SER A 174 12.34 -20.73 -25.53
CA SER A 174 12.94 -19.86 -26.52
C SER A 174 14.16 -19.13 -25.93
N ASP A 175 15.11 -18.80 -26.79
CA ASP A 175 16.38 -18.17 -26.42
C ASP A 175 16.90 -17.44 -27.66
N ASP A 176 16.14 -16.44 -28.09
CA ASP A 176 16.49 -15.60 -29.23
C ASP A 176 17.41 -14.46 -28.77
N PRO A 177 18.60 -14.26 -29.37
CA PRO A 177 19.51 -13.17 -29.03
C PRO A 177 18.92 -11.76 -29.17
N PHE A 178 17.86 -11.60 -29.97
CA PHE A 178 17.17 -10.34 -30.20
C PHE A 178 15.87 -10.21 -29.37
N ASP A 179 15.52 -11.21 -28.57
CA ASP A 179 14.41 -11.11 -27.62
C ASP A 179 14.86 -10.29 -26.39
N PRO A 180 14.27 -9.11 -26.13
CA PRO A 180 14.57 -8.32 -24.94
C PRO A 180 14.23 -9.03 -23.62
N GLY A 181 13.33 -10.03 -23.66
CA GLY A 181 13.02 -10.89 -22.51
C GLY A 181 14.10 -11.94 -22.21
N GLY A 182 14.97 -12.22 -23.18
CA GLY A 182 16.02 -13.23 -23.09
C GLY A 182 15.46 -14.65 -22.98
N PRO A 183 16.26 -15.61 -22.48
CA PRO A 183 15.83 -17.01 -22.37
C PRO A 183 14.53 -17.13 -21.59
N THR A 184 13.51 -17.73 -22.20
CA THR A 184 12.15 -17.84 -21.66
C THR A 184 11.64 -19.26 -21.85
N ASN A 185 11.03 -19.84 -20.82
CA ASN A 185 10.39 -21.15 -20.91
C ASN A 185 9.01 -21.07 -20.29
N LEU A 186 7.96 -21.55 -20.98
CA LEU A 186 6.59 -21.57 -20.44
C LEU A 186 6.13 -20.18 -19.95
N GLY A 187 6.51 -19.12 -20.67
CA GLY A 187 6.25 -17.72 -20.30
C GLY A 187 7.10 -17.16 -19.15
N ILE A 188 8.00 -17.95 -18.56
CA ILE A 188 8.87 -17.56 -17.44
C ILE A 188 10.23 -17.15 -17.99
N THR A 189 10.58 -15.87 -17.85
CA THR A 189 11.90 -15.35 -18.25
C THR A 189 13.00 -15.79 -17.29
N LEU A 190 14.25 -15.81 -17.74
CA LEU A 190 15.42 -16.07 -16.90
C LEU A 190 15.49 -15.14 -15.68
N LYS A 191 15.10 -13.87 -15.86
CA LYS A 191 15.03 -12.89 -14.78
C LYS A 191 13.98 -13.30 -13.74
N THR A 192 12.77 -13.62 -14.19
CA THR A 192 11.68 -14.09 -13.30
C THR A 192 12.06 -15.37 -12.55
N TYR A 193 12.76 -16.29 -13.21
CA TYR A 193 13.22 -17.52 -12.57
C TYR A 193 14.32 -17.25 -11.53
N ALA A 194 15.26 -16.35 -11.80
CA ALA A 194 16.29 -15.93 -10.85
C ALA A 194 15.67 -15.25 -9.61
N GLU A 195 14.70 -14.35 -9.81
CA GLU A 195 13.92 -13.72 -8.75
C GLU A 195 13.22 -14.78 -7.87
N TRP A 196 12.56 -15.77 -8.50
CA TRP A 196 11.90 -16.88 -7.79
C TRP A 196 12.87 -17.70 -6.95
N LYS A 197 14.06 -18.01 -7.50
CA LYS A 197 15.13 -18.72 -6.78
C LYS A 197 15.85 -17.85 -5.75
N ARG A 198 15.53 -16.56 -5.65
CA ARG A 198 16.16 -15.59 -4.75
C ARG A 198 17.67 -15.45 -4.98
N VAL A 199 18.07 -15.45 -6.25
CA VAL A 199 19.47 -15.26 -6.66
C VAL A 199 19.57 -14.07 -7.61
N ALA A 200 20.56 -13.22 -7.39
CA ALA A 200 20.86 -12.14 -8.35
C ALA A 200 21.32 -12.76 -9.67
N LEU A 201 20.74 -12.33 -10.79
CA LEU A 201 21.19 -12.77 -12.11
C LEU A 201 22.53 -12.09 -12.44
N THR A 202 23.60 -12.87 -12.54
CA THR A 202 24.96 -12.41 -12.86
C THR A 202 25.53 -13.20 -14.02
N ASP A 203 26.54 -12.69 -14.70
CA ASP A 203 27.19 -13.42 -15.79
C ASP A 203 27.75 -14.77 -15.34
N ALA A 204 28.18 -14.88 -14.09
CA ALA A 204 28.72 -16.10 -13.50
C ALA A 204 27.66 -17.21 -13.34
N ASN A 205 26.40 -16.87 -13.02
CA ASN A 205 25.34 -17.86 -12.80
C ASN A 205 24.33 -17.96 -13.96
N ARG A 206 24.41 -17.06 -14.95
CA ARG A 206 23.51 -16.99 -16.10
C ARG A 206 23.39 -18.31 -16.85
N ALA A 207 24.52 -18.95 -17.15
CA ALA A 207 24.54 -20.21 -17.88
C ALA A 207 23.85 -21.34 -17.10
N THR A 208 24.09 -21.42 -15.79
CA THR A 208 23.46 -22.39 -14.89
C THR A 208 21.96 -22.17 -14.79
N LEU A 209 21.52 -20.93 -14.51
CA LEU A 209 20.10 -20.58 -14.41
C LEU A 209 19.36 -20.84 -15.72
N LYS A 210 20.01 -20.63 -16.87
CA LYS A 210 19.44 -20.93 -18.18
C LYS A 210 19.24 -22.43 -18.39
N ALA A 211 20.21 -23.26 -17.99
CA ALA A 211 20.10 -24.71 -18.05
C ALA A 211 19.05 -25.28 -17.07
N GLU A 212 18.86 -24.63 -15.93
CA GLU A 212 17.80 -24.93 -14.97
C GLU A 212 16.42 -24.51 -15.50
N LEU A 213 16.28 -23.27 -16.01
CA LEU A 213 15.03 -22.78 -16.60
C LEU A 213 14.55 -23.68 -17.75
N LYS A 214 15.48 -24.19 -18.57
CA LYS A 214 15.16 -25.14 -19.65
C LYS A 214 14.56 -26.46 -19.13
N ARG A 215 14.85 -26.83 -17.89
CA ARG A 215 14.36 -28.05 -17.20
C ARG A 215 13.51 -27.70 -15.98
N ILE A 216 12.84 -26.55 -16.00
CA ILE A 216 11.99 -26.10 -14.90
C ILE A 216 10.91 -27.15 -14.61
N SER A 217 10.72 -27.48 -13.33
CA SER A 217 9.76 -28.51 -12.94
C SER A 217 8.32 -27.98 -13.04
N PRO A 218 7.32 -28.84 -13.32
CA PRO A 218 5.92 -28.43 -13.32
C PRO A 218 5.46 -27.78 -12.01
N GLU A 219 6.00 -28.21 -10.88
CA GLU A 219 5.71 -27.66 -9.55
C GLU A 219 6.25 -26.24 -9.43
N ALA A 220 7.49 -25.98 -9.88
CA ALA A 220 8.05 -24.64 -9.88
C ALA A 220 7.27 -23.68 -10.80
N VAL A 221 6.84 -24.18 -11.97
CA VAL A 221 5.97 -23.40 -12.88
C VAL A 221 4.67 -23.04 -12.18
N ARG A 222 3.98 -24.03 -11.61
CA ARG A 222 2.75 -23.86 -10.85
C ARG A 222 2.91 -22.79 -9.77
N ASP A 223 3.93 -22.91 -8.91
CA ASP A 223 4.12 -22.00 -7.79
C ASP A 223 4.43 -20.57 -8.23
N ILE A 224 5.21 -20.40 -9.31
CA ILE A 224 5.48 -19.09 -9.90
C ILE A 224 4.18 -18.44 -10.40
N TYR A 225 3.34 -19.19 -11.12
CA TYR A 225 2.09 -18.65 -11.66
C TYR A 225 1.06 -18.34 -10.56
N LEU A 226 1.00 -19.19 -9.54
CA LEU A 226 0.15 -18.98 -8.38
C LEU A 226 0.52 -17.69 -7.65
N ALA A 227 1.81 -17.54 -7.33
CA ALA A 227 2.33 -16.41 -6.56
C ALA A 227 2.35 -15.09 -7.33
N ARG A 228 2.64 -15.10 -8.64
CA ARG A 228 2.82 -13.87 -9.43
C ARG A 228 1.55 -13.37 -10.09
N TYR A 229 0.58 -14.25 -10.36
CA TYR A 229 -0.60 -13.90 -11.16
C TYR A 229 -1.90 -14.30 -10.47
N TRP A 230 -2.12 -15.57 -10.14
CA TRP A 230 -3.41 -16.03 -9.63
C TRP A 230 -3.82 -15.38 -8.31
N THR A 231 -2.95 -15.44 -7.30
CA THR A 231 -3.23 -14.88 -5.98
C THR A 231 -3.30 -13.36 -6.02
N PRO A 232 -2.32 -12.63 -6.59
CA PRO A 232 -2.39 -11.16 -6.64
C PRO A 232 -3.55 -10.64 -7.49
N ALA A 233 -4.06 -11.41 -8.44
CA ALA A 233 -5.22 -11.07 -9.25
C ALA A 233 -6.57 -11.39 -8.58
N ASN A 234 -6.57 -11.87 -7.33
CA ASN A 234 -7.76 -12.29 -6.59
C ASN A 234 -8.62 -13.30 -7.37
N CYS A 235 -7.99 -14.16 -8.19
CA CYS A 235 -8.72 -15.10 -9.05
C CYS A 235 -9.59 -16.09 -8.26
N ALA A 236 -9.12 -16.53 -7.09
CA ALA A 236 -9.84 -17.46 -6.22
C ALA A 236 -11.17 -16.90 -5.68
N GLU A 237 -11.36 -15.58 -5.71
CA GLU A 237 -12.54 -14.90 -5.19
C GLU A 237 -13.58 -14.60 -6.28
N LEU A 238 -13.30 -15.00 -7.53
CA LEU A 238 -14.18 -14.83 -8.68
C LEU A 238 -14.89 -16.15 -9.01
N ALA A 239 -16.08 -16.06 -9.60
CA ALA A 239 -16.76 -17.23 -10.16
C ALA A 239 -15.87 -17.93 -11.21
N ALA A 240 -15.92 -19.26 -11.26
CA ALA A 240 -14.95 -20.07 -12.01
C ALA A 240 -14.74 -19.65 -13.48
N PRO A 241 -15.79 -19.35 -14.28
CA PRO A 241 -15.62 -18.84 -15.64
C PRO A 241 -14.82 -17.55 -15.70
N LEU A 242 -15.13 -16.60 -14.82
CA LEU A 242 -14.48 -15.29 -14.78
C LEU A 242 -13.05 -15.38 -14.22
N ALA A 243 -12.82 -16.19 -13.19
CA ALA A 243 -11.49 -16.46 -12.64
C ALA A 243 -10.55 -17.02 -13.72
N PHE A 244 -11.01 -18.02 -14.48
CA PHE A 244 -10.26 -18.62 -15.59
C PHE A 244 -9.88 -17.58 -16.65
N PHE A 245 -10.85 -16.76 -17.07
CA PHE A 245 -10.63 -15.73 -18.08
C PHE A 245 -9.76 -14.56 -17.57
N HIS A 246 -9.92 -14.20 -16.30
CA HIS A 246 -9.19 -13.12 -15.63
C HIS A 246 -7.72 -13.49 -15.39
N PHE A 247 -7.43 -14.75 -15.03
CA PHE A 247 -6.08 -15.24 -14.86
C PHE A 247 -5.24 -15.13 -16.15
N ASP A 248 -5.78 -15.58 -17.29
CA ASP A 248 -5.13 -15.41 -18.59
C ASP A 248 -4.85 -13.93 -18.92
N ALA A 249 -5.81 -13.06 -18.61
CA ALA A 249 -5.62 -11.61 -18.76
C ALA A 249 -4.51 -11.06 -17.86
N ALA A 250 -4.41 -11.53 -16.61
CA ALA A 250 -3.37 -11.10 -15.66
C ALA A 250 -1.96 -11.49 -16.14
N VAL A 251 -1.82 -12.65 -16.78
CA VAL A 251 -0.55 -13.08 -17.39
C VAL A 251 -0.17 -12.16 -18.57
N ASN A 252 -1.13 -11.76 -19.41
CA ASN A 252 -0.85 -10.98 -20.62
C ASN A 252 -0.78 -9.46 -20.44
N HIS A 253 -1.55 -8.93 -19.51
CA HIS A 253 -1.69 -7.49 -19.29
C HIS A 253 -1.07 -7.04 -17.96
N GLY A 254 -0.48 -7.98 -17.20
CA GLY A 254 -0.12 -7.77 -15.80
C GLY A 254 -1.36 -7.78 -14.89
N VAL A 255 -1.16 -8.10 -13.62
CA VAL A 255 -2.21 -8.22 -12.60
C VAL A 255 -3.10 -6.97 -12.55
N VAL A 256 -2.51 -5.80 -12.31
CA VAL A 256 -3.25 -4.53 -12.22
C VAL A 256 -3.88 -4.15 -13.57
N GLY A 257 -3.20 -4.44 -14.69
CA GLY A 257 -3.75 -4.20 -16.02
C GLY A 257 -5.02 -5.00 -16.26
N ALA A 258 -5.05 -6.28 -15.89
CA ALA A 258 -6.22 -7.13 -15.98
C ALA A 258 -7.35 -6.65 -15.06
N MET A 259 -7.06 -6.28 -13.81
CA MET A 259 -8.07 -5.71 -12.89
C MET A 259 -8.73 -4.47 -13.49
N ARG A 260 -7.95 -3.56 -14.07
CA ARG A 260 -8.50 -2.35 -14.73
C ARG A 260 -9.36 -2.67 -15.94
N LEU A 261 -8.99 -3.67 -16.73
CA LEU A 261 -9.79 -4.11 -17.87
C LEU A 261 -11.11 -4.76 -17.40
N LEU A 262 -11.08 -5.55 -16.33
CA LEU A 262 -12.28 -6.13 -15.71
C LEU A 262 -13.22 -5.04 -15.18
N GLN A 263 -12.69 -4.04 -14.47
CA GLN A 263 -13.48 -2.91 -13.95
C GLN A 263 -14.16 -2.11 -15.06
N ARG A 264 -13.47 -1.86 -16.17
CA ARG A 264 -14.08 -1.24 -17.37
C ARG A 264 -15.21 -2.10 -17.93
N ALA A 265 -15.05 -3.41 -17.93
CA ALA A 265 -16.07 -4.34 -18.45
C ALA A 265 -17.33 -4.38 -17.58
N VAL A 266 -17.18 -4.31 -16.25
CA VAL A 266 -18.29 -4.34 -15.30
C VAL A 266 -18.83 -2.96 -14.94
N GLY A 267 -18.21 -1.88 -15.42
CA GLY A 267 -18.69 -0.51 -15.30
C GLY A 267 -18.45 0.12 -13.92
N THR A 268 -17.29 -0.15 -13.30
CA THR A 268 -16.89 0.48 -12.04
C THR A 268 -15.71 1.44 -12.22
N ASP A 269 -15.37 2.17 -11.15
CA ASP A 269 -14.12 2.93 -11.07
C ASP A 269 -12.93 2.03 -11.41
N VAL A 270 -12.00 2.58 -12.21
CA VAL A 270 -10.86 1.84 -12.78
C VAL A 270 -9.62 2.09 -11.92
N ASP A 271 -9.66 1.69 -10.65
CA ASP A 271 -8.57 1.86 -9.69
C ASP A 271 -7.51 0.74 -9.78
N GLY A 272 -7.86 -0.41 -10.40
CA GLY A 272 -7.02 -1.58 -10.50
C GLY A 272 -7.04 -2.49 -9.29
N GLU A 273 -8.14 -2.48 -8.51
CA GLU A 273 -8.39 -3.37 -7.37
C GLU A 273 -9.76 -4.07 -7.48
N ILE A 274 -9.79 -5.38 -7.25
CA ILE A 274 -11.05 -6.13 -7.16
C ILE A 274 -11.59 -6.01 -5.72
N GLY A 275 -12.12 -4.84 -5.38
CA GLY A 275 -12.78 -4.57 -4.10
C GLY A 275 -14.29 -4.87 -4.09
N PRO A 276 -14.99 -4.60 -2.98
CA PRO A 276 -16.43 -4.87 -2.84
C PRO A 276 -17.30 -4.25 -3.93
N ASN A 277 -16.97 -3.05 -4.43
CA ASN A 277 -17.71 -2.41 -5.51
C ASN A 277 -17.56 -3.16 -6.84
N THR A 278 -16.33 -3.56 -7.18
CA THR A 278 -16.05 -4.39 -8.36
C THR A 278 -16.79 -5.72 -8.26
N ARG A 279 -16.76 -6.38 -7.09
CA ARG A 279 -17.50 -7.62 -6.83
C ARG A 279 -19.01 -7.44 -6.93
N ALA A 280 -19.56 -6.38 -6.36
CA ALA A 280 -20.99 -6.08 -6.45
C ALA A 280 -21.42 -5.79 -7.90
N ALA A 281 -20.57 -5.12 -8.68
CA ALA A 281 -20.84 -4.90 -10.10
C ALA A 281 -20.76 -6.20 -10.91
N ILE A 282 -19.79 -7.07 -10.61
CA ILE A 282 -19.71 -8.43 -11.18
C ILE A 282 -20.99 -9.20 -10.86
N ALA A 283 -21.42 -9.22 -9.59
CA ALA A 283 -22.58 -9.97 -9.13
C ALA A 283 -23.92 -9.48 -9.70
N ARG A 284 -23.99 -8.24 -10.21
CA ARG A 284 -25.18 -7.69 -10.88
C ARG A 284 -25.31 -8.11 -12.34
N LEU A 285 -24.26 -8.68 -12.93
CA LEU A 285 -24.24 -9.12 -14.31
C LEU A 285 -24.40 -10.64 -14.39
N ALA A 286 -25.05 -11.11 -15.44
CA ALA A 286 -24.91 -12.51 -15.83
C ALA A 286 -23.43 -12.79 -16.13
N ILE A 287 -22.94 -13.98 -15.77
CA ILE A 287 -21.52 -14.31 -15.91
C ILE A 287 -21.09 -14.27 -17.38
N GLU A 288 -21.98 -14.65 -18.29
CA GLU A 288 -21.81 -14.57 -19.74
C GLU A 288 -21.65 -13.12 -20.21
N ASP A 289 -22.48 -12.20 -19.70
CA ASP A 289 -22.40 -10.78 -20.05
C ASP A 289 -21.09 -10.16 -19.55
N ALA A 290 -20.68 -10.48 -18.32
CA ALA A 290 -19.42 -10.03 -17.76
C ALA A 290 -18.23 -10.52 -18.62
N LEU A 291 -18.24 -11.80 -19.02
CA LEU A 291 -17.21 -12.38 -19.88
C LEU A 291 -17.17 -11.76 -21.27
N GLN A 292 -18.32 -11.54 -21.92
CA GLN A 292 -18.39 -10.93 -23.25
C GLN A 292 -17.86 -9.49 -23.23
N ARG A 293 -18.33 -8.67 -22.28
CA ARG A 293 -17.84 -7.29 -22.09
C ARG A 293 -16.34 -7.27 -21.81
N TYR A 294 -15.86 -8.20 -20.99
CA TYR A 294 -14.43 -8.26 -20.66
C TYR A 294 -13.60 -8.68 -21.88
N ALA A 295 -14.08 -9.62 -22.69
CA ALA A 295 -13.45 -9.98 -23.95
C ALA A 295 -13.40 -8.79 -24.92
N GLU A 296 -14.48 -8.02 -25.06
CA GLU A 296 -14.50 -6.80 -25.89
C GLU A 296 -13.47 -5.77 -25.45
N VAL A 297 -13.40 -5.49 -24.14
CA VAL A 297 -12.41 -4.58 -23.55
C VAL A 297 -10.98 -5.08 -23.80
N ARG A 298 -10.70 -6.38 -23.68
CA ARG A 298 -9.39 -6.97 -24.01
C ARG A 298 -9.06 -6.86 -25.49
N ARG A 299 -10.00 -7.18 -26.40
CA ARG A 299 -9.81 -7.05 -27.85
C ARG A 299 -9.52 -5.60 -28.24
N ALA A 300 -10.26 -4.65 -27.66
CA ALA A 300 -10.01 -3.21 -27.87
C ALA A 300 -8.62 -2.79 -27.37
N ARG A 301 -8.20 -3.29 -26.20
CA ARG A 301 -6.85 -3.02 -25.67
C ARG A 301 -5.74 -3.52 -26.59
N TYR A 302 -5.87 -4.73 -27.14
CA TYR A 302 -4.90 -5.27 -28.09
C TYR A 302 -4.85 -4.46 -29.39
N ARG A 303 -6.01 -4.08 -29.96
CA ARG A 303 -6.09 -3.25 -31.17
C ARG A 303 -5.40 -1.89 -31.02
N ALA A 304 -5.33 -1.37 -29.80
CA ALA A 304 -4.65 -0.12 -29.47
C ALA A 304 -3.12 -0.25 -29.29
N LEU A 305 -2.52 -1.44 -29.42
CA LEU A 305 -1.06 -1.62 -29.28
C LEU A 305 -0.33 -1.26 -30.58
N PRO A 306 0.85 -0.60 -30.51
CA PRO A 306 1.63 -0.20 -31.70
C PRO A 306 1.98 -1.35 -32.65
N HIS A 307 2.20 -2.56 -32.12
CA HIS A 307 2.59 -3.74 -32.89
C HIS A 307 1.42 -4.66 -33.27
N PHE A 308 0.17 -4.19 -33.14
CA PHE A 308 -1.03 -4.97 -33.45
C PHE A 308 -1.03 -5.52 -34.89
N TRP A 309 -0.51 -4.78 -35.85
CA TRP A 309 -0.43 -5.21 -37.25
C TRP A 309 0.34 -6.54 -37.43
N ARG A 310 1.30 -6.85 -36.55
CA ARG A 310 2.14 -8.06 -36.63
C ARG A 310 1.57 -9.23 -35.84
N PHE A 311 1.12 -8.99 -34.61
CA PHE A 311 0.74 -10.05 -33.67
C PHE A 311 -0.76 -10.09 -33.34
N GLY A 312 -1.52 -9.10 -33.81
CA GLY A 312 -2.92 -8.88 -33.43
C GLY A 312 -3.84 -10.06 -33.70
N ARG A 313 -3.65 -10.78 -34.81
CA ARG A 313 -4.42 -12.00 -35.09
C ARG A 313 -4.27 -13.06 -33.99
N GLY A 314 -3.04 -13.28 -33.52
CA GLY A 314 -2.76 -14.24 -32.44
C GLY A 314 -3.36 -13.78 -31.11
N TRP A 315 -3.23 -12.49 -30.77
CA TRP A 315 -3.81 -11.94 -29.55
C TRP A 315 -5.33 -12.02 -29.53
N LEU A 316 -6.01 -11.70 -30.64
CA LEU A 316 -7.46 -11.83 -30.74
C LEU A 316 -7.90 -13.29 -30.66
N ALA A 317 -7.21 -14.20 -31.36
CA ALA A 317 -7.49 -15.63 -31.30
C ALA A 317 -7.33 -16.21 -29.88
N ARG A 318 -6.34 -15.71 -29.11
CA ARG A 318 -6.19 -16.06 -27.69
C ARG A 318 -7.41 -15.66 -26.89
N VAL A 319 -7.85 -14.40 -26.99
CA VAL A 319 -9.04 -13.91 -26.29
C VAL A 319 -10.27 -14.76 -26.63
N ASP A 320 -10.50 -15.06 -27.90
CA ASP A 320 -11.66 -15.83 -28.37
C ASP A 320 -11.62 -17.28 -27.84
N LYS A 321 -10.44 -17.91 -27.86
CA LYS A 321 -10.24 -19.27 -27.34
C LYS A 321 -10.42 -19.34 -25.82
N THR A 322 -9.87 -18.38 -25.07
CA THR A 322 -10.04 -18.31 -23.61
C THR A 322 -11.51 -18.07 -23.25
N LEU A 323 -12.19 -17.19 -23.98
CA LEU A 323 -13.62 -16.91 -23.76
C LEU A 323 -14.47 -18.16 -24.00
N ALA A 324 -14.26 -18.86 -25.11
CA ALA A 324 -14.99 -20.10 -25.42
C ALA A 324 -14.79 -21.18 -24.34
N ARG A 325 -13.57 -21.30 -23.79
CA ARG A 325 -13.30 -22.23 -22.68
C ARG A 325 -13.91 -21.79 -21.35
N ALA A 326 -13.93 -20.49 -21.07
CA ALA A 326 -14.55 -19.95 -19.87
C ALA A 326 -16.07 -20.18 -19.86
N LEU A 327 -16.74 -19.98 -21.00
CA LEU A 327 -18.20 -20.10 -21.13
C LEU A 327 -18.74 -21.53 -20.94
N VAL A 328 -17.89 -22.56 -21.01
CA VAL A 328 -18.27 -23.95 -20.75
C VAL A 328 -17.94 -24.42 -19.32
N LEU A 329 -17.43 -23.52 -18.48
CA LEU A 329 -17.25 -23.79 -17.04
C LEU A 329 -18.55 -23.51 -16.30
N ASP A 330 -18.87 -24.33 -15.31
CA ASP A 330 -20.03 -24.10 -14.44
C ASP A 330 -19.83 -22.79 -13.66
N GLY A 331 -20.75 -21.85 -13.84
CA GLY A 331 -20.71 -20.51 -13.25
C GLY A 331 -21.20 -20.42 -11.80
N GLY A 332 -21.23 -21.55 -11.07
CA GLY A 332 -21.76 -21.63 -9.71
C GLY A 332 -21.32 -20.45 -8.85
N ALA A 333 -22.29 -19.78 -8.21
CA ALA A 333 -22.05 -18.59 -7.42
C ALA A 333 -21.04 -18.89 -6.29
N PRO A 334 -20.12 -17.96 -5.97
CA PRO A 334 -19.35 -18.06 -4.74
C PRO A 334 -20.33 -18.13 -3.56
N SER A 335 -20.24 -19.21 -2.81
CA SER A 335 -21.12 -19.50 -1.67
C SER A 335 -20.97 -18.38 -0.63
N GLY A 336 -21.97 -17.52 -0.50
CA GLY A 336 -21.99 -16.45 0.51
C GLY A 336 -22.65 -15.14 0.06
N ALA A 337 -23.95 -15.15 -0.24
CA ALA A 337 -24.74 -13.93 -0.30
C ALA A 337 -26.23 -14.24 -0.09
N ASP A 338 -26.64 -14.38 1.18
CA ASP A 338 -28.06 -14.30 1.54
C ASP A 338 -28.52 -12.84 1.47
N THR A 339 -29.59 -12.64 0.72
CA THR A 339 -30.19 -11.34 0.38
C THR A 339 -31.23 -10.90 1.39
N THR A 340 -31.25 -9.61 1.77
CA THR A 340 -32.51 -8.86 1.95
C THR A 340 -32.30 -7.34 1.78
N PRO A 341 -33.12 -6.63 0.97
CA PRO A 341 -33.05 -5.18 0.79
C PRO A 341 -34.15 -4.41 1.57
N THR A 342 -33.80 -3.25 2.13
CA THR A 342 -34.79 -2.25 2.59
C THR A 342 -34.33 -0.82 2.26
N ALA A 343 -35.30 0.02 1.86
CA ALA A 343 -35.14 1.25 1.10
C ALA A 343 -35.39 2.57 1.89
N ALA A 344 -34.93 3.69 1.28
CA ALA A 344 -35.38 5.11 1.37
C ALA A 344 -35.05 5.90 2.69
N LYS A 345 -34.86 7.24 2.77
CA LYS A 345 -35.28 8.43 1.98
C LYS A 345 -34.66 9.76 2.56
N GLY A 346 -34.52 10.83 1.75
CA GLY A 346 -34.49 12.29 2.13
C GLY A 346 -33.11 13.01 1.99
N ALA A 347 -32.84 14.02 1.13
CA ALA A 347 -33.41 15.38 0.89
C ALA A 347 -33.21 16.32 2.11
N ASP A 348 -32.63 17.53 2.12
CA ASP A 348 -32.49 18.63 1.13
C ASP A 348 -31.44 19.70 1.61
N ASP A 349 -30.85 20.46 0.66
CA ASP A 349 -30.56 21.93 0.62
C ASP A 349 -29.67 22.59 1.75
N MET A 350 -28.70 23.51 1.55
CA MET A 350 -28.73 24.83 0.91
C MET A 350 -27.33 25.52 0.86
N THR A 351 -27.05 26.16 -0.28
CA THR A 351 -26.30 27.44 -0.59
C THR A 351 -24.87 27.80 -0.14
N GLU A 352 -24.23 28.43 -1.14
CA GLU A 352 -22.93 29.11 -1.27
C GLU A 352 -22.64 30.25 -0.27
N SER A 353 -21.34 30.51 -0.04
CA SER A 353 -20.83 31.89 -0.04
C SER A 353 -19.35 31.92 -0.40
N ALA A 354 -19.02 32.76 -1.38
CA ALA A 354 -17.67 33.05 -1.86
C ALA A 354 -17.12 34.29 -1.15
N ALA A 355 -15.80 34.32 -0.87
CA ALA A 355 -15.06 35.57 -0.72
C ALA A 355 -13.56 35.40 -1.01
N GLN A 356 -13.00 36.46 -1.60
CA GLN A 356 -11.73 36.61 -2.33
C GLN A 356 -10.50 36.92 -1.44
N THR A 357 -9.33 36.39 -1.85
CA THR A 357 -7.98 36.98 -2.06
C THR A 357 -7.56 38.31 -1.35
N GLN A 358 -6.32 38.63 -0.90
CA GLN A 358 -4.93 38.34 -1.34
C GLN A 358 -3.84 38.57 -0.21
N PRO A 359 -2.55 38.99 -0.42
CA PRO A 359 -1.36 38.22 0.00
C PRO A 359 -0.39 38.96 0.98
N THR A 360 0.48 38.25 1.72
CA THR A 360 1.63 38.89 2.40
C THR A 360 2.90 38.03 2.41
N ALA A 361 4.03 38.73 2.38
CA ALA A 361 5.38 38.23 2.11
C ALA A 361 5.96 37.30 3.20
N LYS A 362 6.84 36.38 2.77
CA LYS A 362 7.45 35.32 3.59
C LYS A 362 8.43 35.87 4.64
N TRP A 363 8.12 35.57 5.90
CA TRP A 363 8.95 35.75 7.10
C TRP A 363 9.85 34.52 7.35
N TRP A 364 11.02 34.72 7.95
CA TRP A 364 12.09 33.72 8.14
C TRP A 364 11.71 32.52 9.04
N GLY A 365 10.61 32.58 9.79
CA GLY A 365 10.08 31.44 10.56
C GLY A 365 9.24 30.43 9.75
N GLN A 366 9.12 30.60 8.43
CA GLN A 366 8.52 29.60 7.52
C GLN A 366 9.55 28.65 6.87
N SER A 367 10.83 28.73 7.27
CA SER A 367 11.85 27.88 6.69
C SER A 367 11.77 26.46 7.25
N VAL A 368 11.16 25.55 6.48
CA VAL A 368 10.98 24.11 6.77
C VAL A 368 12.30 23.43 7.16
N THR A 369 13.41 23.90 6.61
CA THR A 369 14.76 23.36 6.86
C THR A 369 15.23 23.63 8.30
N ILE A 370 14.86 24.77 8.89
CA ILE A 370 15.27 25.13 10.26
C ILE A 370 14.47 24.32 11.27
N TRP A 371 13.16 24.14 11.02
CA TRP A 371 12.30 23.28 11.84
C TRP A 371 12.66 21.80 11.74
N GLY A 372 13.02 21.34 10.53
CA GLY A 372 13.51 19.99 10.31
C GLY A 372 14.75 19.68 11.15
N ALA A 373 15.70 20.61 11.25
CA ALA A 373 16.91 20.45 12.06
C ALA A 373 16.61 20.43 13.58
N LEU A 374 15.68 21.27 14.05
CA LEU A 374 15.32 21.39 15.47
C LEU A 374 14.54 20.16 15.98
N ILE A 375 13.59 19.67 15.18
CA ILE A 375 12.83 18.44 15.45
C ILE A 375 13.75 17.22 15.38
N THR A 376 14.64 17.16 14.38
CA THR A 376 15.61 16.06 14.26
C THR A 376 16.55 16.05 15.47
N GLY A 377 17.03 17.22 15.93
CA GLY A 377 17.85 17.36 17.13
C GLY A 377 17.14 16.91 18.40
N LEU A 378 15.90 17.35 18.63
CA LEU A 378 15.09 16.91 19.77
C LEU A 378 14.81 15.40 19.72
N SER A 379 14.47 14.85 18.55
CA SER A 379 14.14 13.43 18.36
C SER A 379 15.34 12.48 18.50
N THR A 380 16.57 12.98 18.33
CA THR A 380 17.80 12.19 18.49
C THR A 380 18.37 12.27 19.90
N VAL A 381 18.15 13.39 20.59
CA VAL A 381 18.67 13.62 21.93
C VAL A 381 17.73 13.11 23.03
N LEU A 382 16.42 13.21 22.87
CA LEU A 382 15.43 12.77 23.88
C LEU A 382 15.48 11.26 24.19
N PRO A 383 15.57 10.35 23.21
CA PRO A 383 15.66 8.91 23.48
C PRO A 383 16.99 8.50 24.13
N ALA A 384 18.06 9.28 23.90
CA ALA A 384 19.38 9.02 24.47
C ALA A 384 19.51 9.48 25.94
N LEU A 385 18.71 10.47 26.37
CA LEU A 385 18.76 11.03 27.73
C LEU A 385 17.65 10.52 28.66
N GLY A 386 16.58 9.93 28.12
CA GLY A 386 15.45 9.39 28.90
C GLY A 386 15.87 8.43 30.04
N PRO A 387 16.73 7.43 29.78
CA PRO A 387 17.20 6.52 30.83
C PRO A 387 18.17 7.15 31.83
N ALA A 388 18.93 8.18 31.43
CA ALA A 388 19.96 8.80 32.25
C ALA A 388 19.40 9.79 33.30
N PHE A 389 18.17 10.30 33.08
CA PHE A 389 17.52 11.28 33.95
C PHE A 389 16.16 10.82 34.50
N GLY A 390 15.74 9.57 34.23
CA GLY A 390 14.51 8.99 34.81
C GLY A 390 13.22 9.62 34.30
N ILE A 391 13.21 10.16 33.08
CA ILE A 391 12.03 10.79 32.50
C ILE A 391 11.30 9.75 31.64
N ASP A 392 10.19 9.22 32.19
CA ASP A 392 9.25 8.39 31.45
C ASP A 392 8.34 9.28 30.60
N ILE A 393 8.37 9.12 29.28
CA ILE A 393 7.52 9.88 28.36
C ILE A 393 6.10 9.29 28.44
N THR A 394 5.28 9.84 29.33
CA THR A 394 3.88 9.46 29.52
C THR A 394 2.94 10.20 28.57
N SER A 395 1.76 9.64 28.31
CA SER A 395 0.71 10.26 27.46
C SER A 395 0.25 11.63 27.95
N ASP A 396 0.40 11.88 29.26
CA ASP A 396 0.07 13.16 29.86
C ASP A 396 1.09 14.24 29.50
N LEU A 397 2.39 13.89 29.37
CA LEU A 397 3.42 14.83 28.92
C LEU A 397 3.24 15.25 27.46
N VAL A 398 2.78 14.33 26.60
CA VAL A 398 2.50 14.63 25.17
C VAL A 398 1.22 15.46 25.02
N ARG A 399 0.24 15.25 25.90
CA ARG A 399 -1.01 16.01 25.93
C ARG A 399 -0.81 17.42 26.51
N GLU A 400 -0.09 17.55 27.62
CA GLU A 400 0.28 18.86 28.20
C GLU A 400 1.22 19.64 27.29
N ALA A 401 2.15 18.98 26.58
CA ALA A 401 2.96 19.63 25.54
C ALA A 401 2.13 20.08 24.32
N GLY A 402 1.01 19.42 24.06
CA GLY A 402 0.05 19.79 23.02
C GLY A 402 -0.81 20.99 23.41
N GLU A 403 -1.19 21.12 24.68
CA GLU A 403 -2.05 22.18 25.20
C GLU A 403 -1.27 23.44 25.64
N GLY A 404 0.03 23.31 25.94
CA GLY A 404 0.88 24.37 26.53
C GLY A 404 2.00 24.92 25.63
N ILE A 405 1.83 24.97 24.30
CA ILE A 405 2.92 25.31 23.35
C ILE A 405 3.61 26.67 23.63
N VAL A 406 2.96 27.63 24.28
CA VAL A 406 3.56 28.95 24.55
C VAL A 406 4.39 28.97 25.85
N GLU A 407 3.99 28.24 26.89
CA GLU A 407 4.71 28.20 28.17
C GLU A 407 5.85 27.17 28.17
N THR A 408 5.68 26.04 27.47
CA THR A 408 6.76 25.06 27.26
C THR A 408 7.88 25.66 26.37
N VAL A 409 7.55 26.56 25.44
CA VAL A 409 8.53 27.29 24.62
C VAL A 409 9.36 28.27 25.47
N GLN A 410 8.81 28.85 26.53
CA GLN A 410 9.59 29.68 27.46
C GLN A 410 10.46 28.85 28.41
N ALA A 411 9.97 27.70 28.87
CA ALA A 411 10.74 26.79 29.73
C ALA A 411 11.91 26.13 28.97
N VAL A 412 11.66 25.63 27.76
CA VAL A 412 12.67 25.02 26.88
C VAL A 412 13.60 26.08 26.30
N GLY A 413 13.07 27.24 25.91
CA GLY A 413 13.87 28.38 25.47
C GLY A 413 14.78 28.94 26.58
N GLY A 414 14.30 28.98 27.81
CA GLY A 414 15.07 29.35 29.00
C GLY A 414 16.18 28.36 29.33
N LEU A 415 15.91 27.05 29.20
CA LEU A 415 16.92 26.00 29.41
C LEU A 415 18.01 26.03 28.34
N VAL A 416 17.62 26.18 27.06
CA VAL A 416 18.55 26.31 25.92
C VAL A 416 19.36 27.60 26.01
N GLY A 417 18.73 28.72 26.37
CA GLY A 417 19.41 30.01 26.58
C GLY A 417 20.41 29.96 27.73
N THR A 418 20.09 29.27 28.81
CA THR A 418 20.98 29.08 29.96
C THR A 418 22.18 28.19 29.61
N LEU A 419 21.95 27.09 28.90
CA LEU A 419 23.00 26.19 28.41
C LEU A 419 23.91 26.88 27.38
N MET A 420 23.36 27.67 26.46
CA MET A 420 24.12 28.48 25.50
C MET A 420 24.93 29.59 26.18
N THR A 421 24.41 30.19 27.25
CA THR A 421 25.13 31.21 28.02
C THR A 421 26.27 30.60 28.83
N ILE A 422 26.07 29.42 29.43
CA ILE A 422 27.14 28.66 30.11
C ILE A 422 28.20 28.22 29.10
N TYR A 423 27.78 27.66 27.95
CA TYR A 423 28.68 27.25 26.88
C TYR A 423 29.48 28.43 26.30
N GLY A 424 28.82 29.56 26.07
CA GLY A 424 29.45 30.81 25.61
C GLY A 424 30.45 31.37 26.61
N ARG A 425 30.13 31.34 27.92
CA ARG A 425 31.04 31.76 28.99
C ARG A 425 32.26 30.84 29.17
N VAL A 426 32.11 29.55 28.87
CA VAL A 426 33.21 28.56 28.97
C VAL A 426 34.15 28.62 27.74
N ARG A 427 33.69 29.13 26.58
CA ARG A 427 34.48 29.19 25.33
C ARG A 427 34.91 30.58 24.86
N ALA A 428 34.40 31.66 25.45
CA ALA A 428 34.79 33.01 25.05
C ALA A 428 36.18 33.37 25.59
N SER A 429 37.19 33.34 24.71
CA SER A 429 38.57 33.73 25.03
C SER A 429 38.92 35.18 24.67
N GLN A 430 38.04 35.96 24.03
CA GLN A 430 38.20 37.43 23.85
C GLN A 430 36.85 38.17 23.73
N PRO A 431 36.71 39.38 24.30
CA PRO A 431 35.50 40.19 24.18
C PRO A 431 35.42 40.94 22.84
N LEU A 432 34.26 40.89 22.17
CA LEU A 432 33.99 41.62 20.93
C LEU A 432 33.58 43.08 21.23
N ALA A 433 34.21 44.04 20.56
CA ALA A 433 33.96 45.47 20.70
C ALA A 433 32.70 45.93 19.95
N GLN A 434 31.91 46.80 20.58
CA GLN A 434 30.73 47.45 19.98
C GLN A 434 31.13 48.50 18.93
N ARG A 435 30.49 48.46 17.75
CA ARG A 435 30.41 49.62 16.84
C ARG A 435 29.02 50.24 16.94
N SER A 436 28.96 51.52 17.25
CA SER A 436 27.74 52.32 17.25
C SER A 436 27.42 52.79 15.82
N VAL A 437 26.16 52.62 15.41
CA VAL A 437 25.62 53.22 14.18
C VAL A 437 24.60 54.27 14.62
N GLN A 438 24.90 55.55 14.37
CA GLN A 438 23.95 56.64 14.55
C GLN A 438 23.11 56.79 13.28
N LEU A 439 21.79 56.61 13.40
CA LEU A 439 20.84 57.03 12.39
C LEU A 439 20.42 58.47 12.71
N LYS A 440 20.67 59.40 11.78
CA LYS A 440 20.07 60.74 11.83
C LYS A 440 18.61 60.63 11.42
N LEU A 441 17.73 61.19 12.27
CA LEU A 441 16.27 61.25 12.12
C LEU A 441 15.85 61.99 10.85
#